data_AF-A0A661UEZ2-F1
#
_entry.id   AF-A0A661UEZ2-F1
#
_cell.length_a   1.000
_cell.length_b   1.000
_cell.length_c   1.000
_cell.angle_alpha   90.00
_cell.angle_beta   90.00
_cell.angle_gamma   90.00
#
_symmetry.space_group_name_H-M   'P 1'
#
loop_
_entity.id
_entity.type
_entity.pdbx_description
1 polymer ?
#
loop_
_entity_poly.entity_id
_entity_poly.type
_entity_poly.pdbx_seq_one_letter_code
_entity_poly.pdbx_strand_id
1 'polypeptide(L)'
;MFSPKDLFSLDSFQHRAIFDGLSFAWEALPRIESYIRSVIEPAIRGQVMANVTLLGDVFIGEGTVVEPGAFIRGPTIIGKNCQIRQNAYIRGSVIVGDDCVVGHS
;
A
#
# COMPACT_ATOMS: atom_id res chain seq x y z
N MET A 1 21.16 -11.48 11.50
CA MET A 1 20.65 -10.71 10.34
C MET A 1 19.34 -11.38 9.96
N PHE A 2 18.21 -10.67 10.00
CA PHE A 2 16.87 -11.27 10.01
C PHE A 2 16.34 -11.55 8.60
N SER A 3 15.93 -12.79 8.36
CA SER A 3 15.20 -13.18 7.15
C SER A 3 13.77 -12.61 7.17
N PRO A 4 13.07 -12.54 6.02
CA PRO A 4 11.69 -12.08 6.00
C PRO A 4 10.75 -12.83 6.96
N LYS A 5 10.92 -14.14 7.11
CA LYS A 5 10.09 -14.98 7.99
C LYS A 5 10.37 -14.76 9.48
N ASP A 6 11.54 -14.22 9.82
CA ASP A 6 11.87 -13.87 11.21
C ASP A 6 11.14 -12.60 11.67
N LEU A 7 10.72 -11.75 10.73
CA LEU A 7 10.08 -10.46 11.02
C LEU A 7 8.59 -10.42 10.68
N PHE A 8 8.14 -11.20 9.70
CA PHE A 8 6.79 -11.09 9.14
C PHE A 8 6.08 -12.44 9.05
N SER A 9 4.77 -12.42 9.30
CA SER A 9 3.86 -13.51 8.94
C SER A 9 3.46 -13.36 7.48
N LEU A 10 4.00 -14.23 6.61
CA LEU A 10 3.83 -14.11 5.15
C LEU A 10 2.63 -14.92 4.62
N ASP A 11 1.93 -15.68 5.46
CA ASP A 11 0.87 -16.60 5.02
C ASP A 11 -0.40 -15.88 4.54
N SER A 12 -0.72 -14.74 5.17
CA SER A 12 -1.93 -13.95 4.87
C SER A 12 -1.67 -12.68 4.04
N PHE A 13 -0.41 -12.33 3.81
CA PHE A 13 -0.05 -11.09 3.10
C PHE A 13 -0.09 -11.29 1.58
N GLN A 14 -1.04 -10.62 0.91
CA GLN A 14 -1.25 -10.72 -0.55
C GLN A 14 0.02 -10.41 -1.36
N HIS A 15 0.87 -9.53 -0.86
CA HIS A 15 2.10 -9.10 -1.54
C HIS A 15 3.36 -9.80 -1.04
N ARG A 16 3.25 -10.99 -0.42
CA ARG A 16 4.40 -11.77 0.08
C ARG A 16 5.49 -12.03 -0.94
N ALA A 17 5.13 -12.07 -2.23
CA ALA A 17 6.05 -12.32 -3.34
C ALA A 17 7.18 -11.28 -3.44
N ILE A 18 7.02 -10.09 -2.85
CA ILE A 18 8.13 -9.11 -2.76
C ILE A 18 9.34 -9.65 -1.98
N PHE A 19 9.13 -10.64 -1.11
CA PHE A 19 10.17 -11.28 -0.31
C PHE A 19 10.75 -12.56 -0.93
N ASP A 20 10.27 -12.97 -2.11
CA ASP A 20 10.71 -14.22 -2.73
C ASP A 20 12.20 -14.15 -3.10
N GLY A 21 12.95 -15.18 -2.70
CA GLY A 21 14.39 -15.30 -2.96
C GLY A 21 15.27 -14.34 -2.16
N LEU A 22 14.75 -13.61 -1.17
CA LEU A 22 15.54 -12.74 -0.31
C LEU A 22 16.18 -13.50 0.84
N SER A 23 17.43 -13.16 1.15
CA SER A 23 18.10 -13.62 2.36
C SER A 23 17.72 -12.76 3.55
N PHE A 24 17.44 -11.47 3.30
CA PHE A 24 17.15 -10.48 4.33
C PHE A 24 15.96 -9.57 3.99
N ALA A 25 15.20 -9.20 5.01
CA ALA A 25 13.97 -8.43 4.85
C ALA A 25 14.14 -7.07 4.15
N TRP A 26 15.20 -6.30 4.45
CA TRP A 26 15.43 -4.98 3.85
C TRP A 26 15.79 -5.03 2.38
N GLU A 27 16.16 -6.19 1.82
CA GLU A 27 16.40 -6.33 0.38
C GLU A 27 15.12 -6.09 -0.45
N ALA A 28 13.95 -6.12 0.19
CA ALA A 28 12.68 -5.77 -0.43
C ALA A 28 12.55 -4.25 -0.69
N LEU A 29 13.15 -3.39 0.15
CA LEU A 29 12.99 -1.92 0.08
C LEU A 29 13.28 -1.33 -1.32
N PRO A 30 14.43 -1.62 -1.96
CA PRO A 30 14.70 -1.09 -3.31
C PRO A 30 13.82 -1.73 -4.40
N ARG A 31 13.11 -2.82 -4.10
CA ARG A 31 12.25 -3.55 -5.05
C ARG A 31 10.79 -3.14 -5.00
N ILE A 32 10.36 -2.36 -4.00
CA ILE A 32 8.95 -2.02 -3.80
C ILE A 32 8.33 -1.41 -5.07
N GLU A 33 8.99 -0.44 -5.68
CA GLU A 33 8.45 0.23 -6.86
C GLU A 33 8.27 -0.72 -8.05
N SER A 34 9.31 -1.47 -8.41
CA SER A 34 9.26 -2.39 -9.55
C SER A 34 8.27 -3.52 -9.32
N TYR A 35 8.16 -4.01 -8.09
CA TYR A 35 7.16 -4.99 -7.71
C TYR A 35 5.74 -4.44 -7.85
N ILE A 36 5.44 -3.24 -7.34
CA ILE A 36 4.11 -2.64 -7.49
C ILE A 36 3.77 -2.51 -8.97
N ARG A 37 4.69 -2.00 -9.79
CA ARG A 37 4.48 -1.84 -11.24
C ARG A 37 4.20 -3.15 -11.96
N SER A 38 4.68 -4.28 -11.48
CA SER A 38 4.43 -5.58 -12.11
C SER A 38 3.12 -6.24 -11.69
N VAL A 39 2.47 -5.77 -10.61
CA VAL A 39 1.24 -6.39 -10.07
C VAL A 39 0.06 -5.45 -9.96
N ILE A 40 0.27 -4.14 -10.06
CA ILE A 40 -0.80 -3.16 -9.88
C ILE A 40 -1.78 -3.19 -11.05
N GLU A 41 -3.06 -3.33 -10.72
CA GLU A 41 -4.18 -3.09 -11.62
C GLU A 41 -4.92 -1.86 -11.07
N PRO A 42 -4.68 -0.65 -11.60
CA PRO A 42 -5.26 0.58 -11.05
C PRO A 42 -6.80 0.51 -11.02
N ALA A 43 -7.37 0.69 -9.83
CA ALA A 43 -8.81 0.66 -9.62
C ALA A 43 -9.18 1.31 -8.28
N ILE A 44 -10.35 1.95 -8.23
CA ILE A 44 -10.92 2.47 -6.99
C ILE A 44 -12.15 1.63 -6.66
N ARG A 45 -12.01 0.71 -5.70
CA ARG A 45 -13.11 -0.14 -5.20
C ARG A 45 -13.64 0.31 -3.84
N GLY A 46 -12.87 1.14 -3.13
CA GLY A 46 -13.27 1.77 -1.88
C GLY A 46 -14.03 3.09 -2.07
N GLN A 47 -14.31 3.77 -0.97
CA GLN A 47 -14.95 5.08 -0.96
C GLN A 47 -13.90 6.19 -0.90
N VAL A 48 -13.92 7.10 -1.86
CA VAL A 48 -13.06 8.29 -1.88
C VAL A 48 -13.94 9.53 -1.69
N MET A 49 -13.69 10.28 -0.61
CA MET A 49 -14.44 11.50 -0.31
C MET A 49 -14.00 12.67 -1.22
N ALA A 50 -14.77 13.77 -1.20
CA ALA A 50 -14.41 14.98 -1.94
C ALA A 50 -13.07 15.56 -1.46
N ASN A 51 -12.38 16.29 -2.35
CA ASN A 51 -11.10 16.96 -2.09
C ASN A 51 -9.92 16.01 -1.80
N VAL A 52 -9.98 14.76 -2.29
CA VAL A 52 -8.83 13.84 -2.33
C VAL A 52 -8.08 14.04 -3.64
N THR A 53 -6.74 14.08 -3.57
CA THR A 53 -5.89 14.13 -4.77
C THR A 53 -5.29 12.75 -5.04
N LEU A 54 -5.62 12.15 -6.19
CA LEU A 54 -5.04 10.90 -6.68
C LEU A 54 -4.24 11.19 -7.94
N LEU A 55 -2.96 10.80 -7.99
CA LEU A 55 -2.08 11.00 -9.16
C LEU A 55 -1.38 9.71 -9.55
N GLY A 56 -1.46 9.33 -10.83
CA GLY A 56 -0.80 8.12 -11.35
C GLY A 56 -1.52 6.83 -10.96
N ASP A 57 -0.80 5.71 -11.01
CA ASP A 57 -1.36 4.37 -10.81
C ASP A 57 -1.66 4.11 -9.33
N VAL A 58 -2.95 4.09 -8.97
CA VAL A 58 -3.42 3.85 -7.61
C VAL A 58 -4.46 2.75 -7.60
N PHE A 59 -4.29 1.78 -6.70
CA PHE A 59 -5.29 0.80 -6.34
C PHE A 59 -5.82 1.07 -4.93
N ILE A 60 -7.14 1.04 -4.76
CA ILE A 60 -7.83 1.17 -3.47
C ILE A 60 -8.81 0.00 -3.32
N GLY A 61 -8.57 -0.86 -2.33
CA GLY A 61 -9.39 -2.03 -2.04
C GLY A 61 -10.80 -1.70 -1.52
N GLU A 62 -11.67 -2.71 -1.56
CA GLU A 62 -13.04 -2.62 -1.05
C GLU A 62 -13.07 -2.32 0.46
N GLY A 63 -14.08 -1.58 0.92
CA GLY A 63 -14.23 -1.20 2.33
C GLY A 63 -13.24 -0.12 2.80
N THR A 64 -12.23 0.24 2.00
CA THR A 64 -11.32 1.34 2.32
C THR A 64 -11.99 2.69 2.15
N VAL A 65 -11.82 3.57 3.13
CA VAL A 65 -12.31 4.95 3.11
C VAL A 65 -11.11 5.90 3.04
N VAL A 66 -11.15 6.80 2.06
CA VAL A 66 -10.18 7.90 1.92
C VAL A 66 -10.86 9.23 2.25
N GLU A 67 -10.42 9.82 3.35
CA GLU A 67 -10.96 11.05 3.92
C GLU A 67 -10.44 12.31 3.18
N PRO A 68 -11.13 13.46 3.29
CA PRO A 68 -10.80 14.67 2.55
C PRO A 68 -9.38 15.18 2.77
N GLY A 69 -8.80 15.78 1.73
CA GLY A 69 -7.47 16.38 1.77
C GLY A 69 -6.32 15.38 1.65
N ALA A 70 -6.59 14.07 1.64
CA ALA A 70 -5.56 13.07 1.39
C ALA A 70 -4.93 13.28 0.00
N PHE A 71 -3.60 13.14 -0.06
CA PHE A 71 -2.84 13.19 -1.30
C PHE A 71 -2.13 11.86 -1.51
N ILE A 72 -2.48 11.16 -2.59
CA ILE A 72 -1.99 9.82 -2.90
C ILE A 72 -1.36 9.84 -4.29
N ARG A 73 -0.04 9.62 -4.35
CA ARG A 73 0.71 9.47 -5.60
C ARG A 73 1.01 8.00 -5.86
N GLY A 74 0.85 7.58 -7.11
CA GLY A 74 1.21 6.27 -7.63
C GLY A 74 2.69 6.14 -7.97
N PRO A 75 3.22 4.91 -8.10
CA PRO A 75 2.49 3.66 -7.99
C PRO A 75 2.18 3.31 -6.52
N THR A 76 0.90 3.09 -6.18
CA THR A 76 0.48 2.85 -4.79
C THR A 76 -0.64 1.81 -4.75
N ILE A 77 -0.52 0.83 -3.85
CA ILE A 77 -1.57 -0.14 -3.55
C ILE A 77 -2.05 0.10 -2.13
N ILE A 78 -3.36 0.24 -1.96
CA ILE A 78 -4.02 0.29 -0.66
C ILE A 78 -5.00 -0.87 -0.59
N GLY A 79 -4.83 -1.71 0.44
CA GLY A 79 -5.63 -2.90 0.70
C GLY A 79 -7.10 -2.59 1.03
N LYS A 80 -7.76 -3.59 1.59
CA LYS A 80 -9.17 -3.55 1.98
C LYS A 80 -9.34 -2.95 3.38
N ASN A 81 -10.53 -2.44 3.65
CA ASN A 81 -10.96 -1.97 4.98
C ASN A 81 -10.00 -0.97 5.65
N CYS A 82 -9.24 -0.21 4.86
CA CYS A 82 -8.30 0.77 5.39
C CYS A 82 -8.99 2.10 5.69
N GLN A 83 -8.43 2.86 6.62
CA GLN A 83 -8.81 4.25 6.87
C GLN A 83 -7.63 5.16 6.49
N ILE A 84 -7.75 5.84 5.35
CA ILE A 84 -6.79 6.86 4.94
C ILE A 84 -7.32 8.20 5.42
N ARG A 85 -6.77 8.67 6.55
CA ARG A 85 -7.30 9.81 7.29
C ARG A 85 -7.03 11.14 6.60
N GLN A 86 -7.75 12.16 7.04
CA GLN A 86 -7.64 13.54 6.54
C GLN A 86 -6.19 13.99 6.42
N ASN A 87 -5.88 14.59 5.27
CA ASN A 87 -4.57 15.14 4.93
C ASN A 87 -3.39 14.13 4.98
N ALA A 88 -3.65 12.82 4.94
CA ALA A 88 -2.59 11.82 4.79
C ALA A 88 -1.84 12.05 3.46
N TYR A 89 -0.50 11.97 3.51
CA TYR A 89 0.37 12.18 2.35
C TYR A 89 1.13 10.90 1.98
N ILE A 90 0.72 10.25 0.88
CA ILE A 90 1.29 8.99 0.38
C ILE A 90 2.07 9.28 -0.91
N ARG A 91 3.40 9.07 -0.88
CA ARG A 91 4.36 9.60 -1.87
C ARG A 91 4.70 8.67 -3.05
N GLY A 92 3.97 7.57 -3.23
CA GLY A 92 4.27 6.56 -4.24
C GLY A 92 5.27 5.52 -3.77
N SER A 93 5.32 4.40 -4.47
CA SER A 93 6.06 3.20 -4.09
C SER A 93 5.64 2.70 -2.69
N VAL A 94 4.32 2.67 -2.45
CA VAL A 94 3.72 2.29 -1.17
C VAL A 94 2.77 1.12 -1.36
N ILE A 95 2.84 0.17 -0.43
CA ILE A 95 1.86 -0.91 -0.25
C ILE A 95 1.29 -0.76 1.17
N VAL A 96 0.00 -0.47 1.28
CA VAL A 96 -0.75 -0.55 2.53
C VAL A 96 -1.49 -1.87 2.52
N GLY A 97 -1.30 -2.68 3.56
CA GLY A 97 -2.01 -3.95 3.73
C GLY A 97 -3.50 -3.76 4.04
N ASP A 98 -4.21 -4.85 4.30
CA ASP A 98 -5.60 -4.78 4.72
C ASP A 98 -5.72 -4.27 6.18
N ASP A 99 -6.89 -3.71 6.52
CA ASP A 99 -7.27 -3.29 7.89
C ASP A 99 -6.31 -2.26 8.53
N CYS A 100 -5.66 -1.44 7.70
CA CYS A 100 -4.68 -0.44 8.14
C CYS A 100 -5.31 0.94 8.37
N VAL A 101 -4.70 1.73 9.26
CA VAL A 101 -5.01 3.15 9.45
C VAL A 101 -3.79 3.99 9.07
N VAL A 102 -3.96 4.94 8.15
CA VAL A 102 -2.88 5.80 7.66
C VAL A 102 -3.27 7.26 7.88
N GLY A 103 -2.50 7.97 8.69
CA GLY A 103 -2.64 9.41 8.93
C GLY A 103 -2.32 9.78 10.38
N HIS A 104 -2.81 10.93 10.82
CA HIS A 104 -2.54 11.45 12.16
C HIS A 104 -3.15 10.55 13.25
N SER A 105 -2.43 10.41 14.37
CA SER A 105 -2.89 9.77 15.60
C SER A 105 -2.84 10.73 16.77
#